data_AF-A0A2T2RUI0-F1
#
_entry.id   AF-A0A2T2RUI0-F1
#
_cell.length_a   1.000
_cell.length_b   1.000
_cell.length_c   1.000
_cell.angle_alpha   90.00
_cell.angle_beta   90.00
_cell.angle_gamma   90.00
#
_symmetry.space_group_name_H-M   'P 1'
#
loop_
_entity.id
_entity.type
_entity.pdbx_description
1 polymer ?
#
loop_
_entity_poly.entity_id
_entity_poly.type
_entity_poly.pdbx_seq_one_letter_code
_entity_poly.pdbx_strand_id
1 'polypeptide(L)' 'MREQIDKPILGILLTHPHTDHYGGLPVFVEAAGGDIPIYAAQATAEDIRTDKQGFIEARNEKKTSLIRLLKR' A
#
# COMPACT_ATOMS: atom_id res chain seq x y z
N MET A 1 -22.09 -15.34 -4.12
CA MET A 1 -20.93 -14.58 -3.59
C MET A 1 -19.69 -14.78 -4.45
N ARG A 2 -19.27 -16.02 -4.74
CA ARG A 2 -18.12 -16.35 -5.61
C ARG A 2 -18.11 -15.63 -6.97
N GLU A 3 -19.24 -15.60 -7.67
CA GLU A 3 -19.37 -14.93 -8.98
C GLU A 3 -19.02 -13.42 -8.97
N GLN A 4 -19.05 -12.76 -7.80
CA GLN A 4 -18.71 -11.35 -7.68
C GLN A 4 -17.24 -11.11 -7.32
N ILE A 5 -16.57 -12.09 -6.70
CA ILE A 5 -15.22 -11.96 -6.15
C ILE A 5 -14.16 -12.74 -6.95
N ASP A 6 -14.55 -13.75 -7.74
CA ASP A 6 -13.65 -14.54 -8.58
C ASP A 6 -13.36 -13.86 -9.94
N LYS A 7 -13.41 -12.52 -9.97
CA LYS A 7 -13.13 -11.74 -11.17
C LYS A 7 -11.67 -11.31 -11.18
N PRO A 8 -11.03 -11.25 -12.36
CA PRO A 8 -9.66 -10.77 -12.47
C PRO A 8 -9.57 -9.30 -12.06
N ILE A 9 -8.49 -8.94 -11.35
CA ILE A 9 -8.14 -7.55 -11.07
C ILE A 9 -7.55 -6.96 -12.36
N LEU A 10 -8.22 -5.96 -12.93
CA LEU A 10 -7.77 -5.30 -14.17
C LEU A 10 -6.95 -4.04 -13.92
N GLY A 11 -6.95 -3.52 -12.69
CA GLY A 11 -6.26 -2.30 -12.30
C GLY A 11 -6.61 -1.87 -10.89
N ILE A 12 -5.82 -0.97 -10.34
CA ILE A 12 -5.96 -0.46 -8.97
C ILE A 12 -5.98 1.07 -8.99
N LEU A 13 -6.89 1.67 -8.22
CA LEU A 13 -6.97 3.11 -8.05
C LEU A 13 -6.60 3.47 -6.61
N LEU A 14 -5.60 4.33 -6.44
CA LEU A 14 -5.20 4.86 -5.14
C LEU A 14 -5.88 6.19 -4.88
N THR A 15 -6.56 6.30 -3.73
CA THR A 15 -7.34 7.50 -3.40
C THR A 15 -6.48 8.60 -2.80
N HIS A 16 -5.56 8.28 -1.89
CA HIS A 16 -4.69 9.24 -1.17
C HIS A 16 -3.46 8.54 -0.56
N PRO A 17 -2.46 9.27 -0.02
CA PRO A 17 -1.12 8.73 0.23
C PRO A 17 -0.90 8.10 1.61
N HIS A 18 -1.96 7.82 2.39
CA HIS A 18 -1.78 7.16 3.68
C HIS A 18 -1.46 5.67 3.50
N THR A 19 -0.57 5.13 4.35
CA THR A 19 -0.05 3.74 4.19
C THR A 19 -1.12 2.65 4.28
N ASP A 20 -2.25 2.90 4.91
CA ASP A 20 -3.41 2.00 4.96
C ASP A 20 -4.15 1.88 3.61
N HIS A 21 -3.84 2.75 2.64
CA HIS A 21 -4.44 2.74 1.30
C HIS A 21 -3.55 2.13 0.20
N TYR A 22 -2.24 1.99 0.43
CA TYR A 22 -1.32 1.40 -0.56
C TYR A 22 -0.37 0.36 0.02
N GLY A 23 -0.32 0.17 1.34
CA GLY A 23 0.65 -0.71 1.98
C GLY A 23 0.52 -2.19 1.63
N GLY A 24 -0.66 -2.63 1.18
CA GLY A 24 -0.94 -3.99 0.70
C GLY A 24 -0.79 -4.18 -0.82
N LEU A 25 -0.45 -3.12 -1.56
CA LEU A 25 -0.42 -3.12 -3.02
C LEU A 25 0.39 -4.28 -3.63
N PRO A 26 1.58 -4.65 -3.12
CA PRO A 26 2.36 -5.76 -3.67
C PRO A 26 1.59 -7.09 -3.72
N VAL A 27 0.77 -7.39 -2.71
CA VAL A 27 -0.01 -8.63 -2.64
C VAL A 27 -1.06 -8.69 -3.74
N PHE A 28 -1.71 -7.56 -4.02
CA PHE A 28 -2.72 -7.48 -5.09
C PHE A 28 -2.09 -7.52 -6.49
N VAL A 29 -0.92 -6.89 -6.66
CA VAL A 29 -0.17 -6.96 -7.92
C VAL A 29 0.28 -8.38 -8.22
N GLU A 30 0.78 -9.10 -7.21
CA GLU A 30 1.14 -10.52 -7.33
C GLU A 30 -0.09 -11.37 -7.68
N ALA A 31 -1.20 -11.20 -6.95
CA ALA A 31 -2.44 -11.93 -7.21
C ALA A 31 -3.03 -11.65 -8.61
N ALA A 32 -2.73 -10.49 -9.19
CA ALA A 32 -3.17 -10.10 -10.53
C ALA A 32 -2.23 -10.56 -11.67
N GLY A 33 -1.14 -11.25 -11.37
CA GLY A 33 -0.18 -11.73 -12.38
C GLY A 33 0.97 -10.77 -12.69
N GLY A 34 1.18 -9.74 -11.87
CA GLY A 34 2.39 -8.90 -11.89
C GLY A 34 2.40 -7.72 -12.84
N ASP A 35 1.45 -7.62 -13.78
CA ASP A 35 1.40 -6.55 -14.78
C ASP A 35 -0.01 -5.95 -14.88
N ILE A 36 -0.35 -5.07 -13.92
CA ILE A 36 -1.62 -4.33 -13.91
C ILE A 36 -1.40 -2.83 -13.74
N PRO A 37 -2.23 -1.99 -14.39
CA PRO A 37 -2.13 -0.56 -14.23
C PRO A 37 -2.55 -0.12 -12.82
N ILE A 38 -1.75 0.77 -12.23
CA ILE A 38 -2.06 1.44 -10.97
C ILE A 38 -2.22 2.94 -11.26
N TYR A 39 -3.40 3.47 -10.99
CA TYR A 39 -3.74 4.87 -11.20
C TYR A 39 -3.80 5.61 -9.88
N ALA A 40 -3.34 6.85 -9.89
CA ALA A 40 -3.41 7.77 -8.77
C ALA A 40 -3.42 9.20 -9.29
N ALA A 41 -3.96 10.14 -8.51
CA ALA A 41 -3.69 11.56 -8.75
C ALA A 41 -2.17 11.80 -8.68
N GLN A 42 -1.66 12.74 -9.49
CA GLN A 42 -0.22 13.02 -9.53
C GLN A 42 0.34 13.34 -8.14
N ALA A 43 -0.34 14.21 -7.38
CA ALA A 43 0.06 14.57 -6.02
C ALA A 43 0.13 13.35 -5.08
N THR A 44 -0.83 12.43 -5.16
CA THR A 44 -0.80 11.18 -4.38
C THR A 44 0.42 10.32 -4.73
N ALA A 45 0.73 10.19 -6.03
CA ALA A 45 1.87 9.40 -6.48
C ALA A 45 3.21 10.02 -6.06
N GLU A 46 3.32 11.35 -6.06
CA GLU A 46 4.51 12.08 -5.59
C GLU A 46 4.69 11.94 -4.08
N ASP A 47 3.62 12.10 -3.29
CA ASP A 47 3.67 11.96 -1.84
C ASP A 47 4.08 10.55 -1.42
N ILE A 48 3.57 9.50 -2.08
CA ILE A 48 3.99 8.11 -1.83
C ILE A 48 5.48 7.91 -2.18
N ARG A 49 5.94 8.39 -3.34
CA ARG A 49 7.33 8.19 -3.80
C ARG A 49 8.36 8.89 -2.92
N THR A 50 8.01 10.06 -2.39
CA THR A 50 8.93 10.91 -1.63
C THR A 50 8.77 10.74 -0.12
N ASP A 51 7.77 9.95 0.32
CA ASP A 51 7.29 9.90 1.71
C ASP A 51 7.14 11.31 2.30
N LYS A 52 6.62 12.26 1.53
CA LYS A 52 6.60 13.69 1.89
C LYS A 52 5.94 13.97 3.25
N GLN A 53 4.96 13.15 3.61
CA GLN A 53 4.20 13.26 4.84
C GLN A 53 4.77 12.38 5.98
N GLY A 54 5.87 11.65 5.75
CA GLY A 54 6.58 10.83 6.74
C GLY A 54 5.80 9.60 7.21
N PHE A 55 4.89 9.08 6.38
CA PHE A 55 4.05 7.95 6.80
C PHE A 55 4.83 6.63 6.86
N ILE A 56 5.76 6.42 5.92
CA ILE A 56 6.62 5.24 5.92
C ILE A 56 7.59 5.33 7.10
N GLU A 57 8.20 6.50 7.31
CA GLU A 57 9.06 6.77 8.46
C GLU A 57 8.34 6.49 9.80
N ALA A 58 7.20 7.11 10.05
CA ALA A 58 6.42 6.94 11.29
C ALA A 58 6.02 5.47 11.54
N ARG A 59 5.70 4.72 10.48
CA ARG A 59 5.41 3.27 10.58
C ARG A 59 6.63 2.48 11.05
N ASN A 60 7.81 2.79 10.51
CA ASN A 60 9.05 2.07 10.82
C ASN A 60 9.53 2.34 12.26
N GLU A 61 9.35 3.57 12.76
CA GLU A 61 9.66 3.94 14.14
C GLU A 61 8.78 3.17 15.14
N LYS A 62 7.47 3.10 14.89
CA LYS A 62 6.54 2.32 15.73
C LYS A 62 6.91 0.84 15.76
N LYS A 63 7.25 0.26 14.59
CA LYS A 63 7.67 -1.15 14.50
C LYS A 63 8.92 -1.42 15.33
N THR A 64 9.91 -0.53 15.25
CA THR A 64 11.17 -0.63 16.00
C THR A 64 10.93 -0.55 17.51
N SER A 65 10.11 0.40 17.94
CA SER A 65 9.75 0.58 19.35
C SER A 65 9.01 -0.63 19.92
N LEU A 66 8.08 -1.21 19.15
CA LEU A 66 7.34 -2.41 19.54
C LEU A 66 8.26 -3.63 19.70
N ILE A 67 9.17 -3.86 18.76
CA ILE A 67 10.14 -4.97 18.84
C ILE A 67 11.04 -4.81 20.07
N ARG A 68 11.46 -3.58 20.41
CA ARG A 68 12.25 -3.32 21.60
C ARG A 68 11.48 -3.63 22.89
N LEU A 69 10.18 -3.36 22.93
CA LEU A 69 9.32 -3.66 24.08
C LEU A 69 9.16 -5.17 24.29
N LEU A 70 8.98 -5.93 23.20
CA LEU A 70 8.74 -7.38 23.24
C LEU A 70 9.99 -8.23 23.52
N LYS A 71 11.18 -7.63 23.53
CA LYS A 71 12.46 -8.29 23.81
C LYS A 71 12.96 -8.08 25.25
N ARG A 72 12.13 -7.50 26.12
CA ARG A 72 12.37 -7.38 27.57
C ARG A 72 11.58 -8.44 28.30
#